data_AF-A0A6V7HT49-F1
#
_entry.id   AF-A0A6V7HT49-F1
#
_cell.length_a   1.000
_cell.length_b   1.000
_cell.length_c   1.000
_cell.angle_alpha   90.00
_cell.angle_beta   90.00
_cell.angle_gamma   90.00
#
_symmetry.space_group_name_H-M   'P 1'
#
loop_
_entity.id
_entity.type
_entity.pdbx_description
1 polymer ?
#
loop_
_entity_poly.entity_id
_entity_poly.type
_entity_poly.pdbx_seq_one_letter_code
_entity_poly.pdbx_strand_id
1 'polypeptide(L)' 'TFIATHLRLNNARRLFPCIDEPEYKAKFRVIIVRPKAMVARSNTPLEKSIE' A
#
# COMPACT_ATOMS: atom_id res chain seq x y z
N THR A 1 13.80 1.68 -12.42
CA THR A 1 13.75 1.26 -11.00
C THR A 1 12.33 1.38 -10.49
N PHE A 2 11.83 0.40 -9.76
CA PHE A 2 10.48 0.43 -9.15
C PHE A 2 10.57 0.12 -7.65
N ILE A 3 9.56 0.54 -6.90
CA ILE A 3 9.41 0.24 -5.47
C ILE A 3 8.14 -0.58 -5.32
N ALA A 4 8.20 -1.67 -4.58
CA ALA A 4 7.08 -2.57 -4.33
C ALA A 4 7.13 -3.14 -2.91
N THR A 5 5.99 -3.65 -2.45
CA THR A 5 5.85 -4.24 -1.12
C THR A 5 5.58 -5.74 -1.24
N HIS A 6 6.27 -6.55 -0.45
CA HIS A 6 5.95 -7.96 -0.23
C HIS A 6 5.68 -8.18 1.26
N LEU A 7 4.39 -8.30 1.61
CA LEU A 7 3.96 -8.22 3.01
C LEU A 7 3.78 -9.59 3.70
N ARG A 8 3.90 -10.70 2.95
CA ARG A 8 4.00 -12.04 3.54
C ARG A 8 5.46 -12.38 3.90
N LEU A 9 5.75 -13.21 4.89
CA LEU A 9 4.95 -13.63 6.05
C LEU A 9 5.18 -12.58 7.16
N ASN A 10 4.13 -11.95 7.66
CA ASN A 10 4.18 -10.96 8.76
C ASN A 10 5.14 -9.77 8.53
N ASN A 11 5.26 -9.33 7.28
CA ASN A 11 6.08 -8.17 6.91
C ASN A 11 5.26 -6.87 6.84
N ALA A 12 3.93 -6.92 6.98
CA ALA A 12 3.10 -5.71 6.92
C ALA A 12 3.46 -4.72 8.04
N ARG A 13 3.73 -5.24 9.24
CA ARG A 13 4.16 -4.46 10.41
C ARG A 13 5.46 -3.66 10.22
N ARG A 14 6.28 -4.00 9.21
CA ARG A 14 7.51 -3.26 8.85
C ARG A 14 7.23 -2.04 7.97
N LEU A 15 6.10 -2.04 7.26
CA LEU A 15 5.69 -0.95 6.39
C LEU A 15 4.87 0.09 7.14
N PHE A 16 3.90 -0.36 7.95
CA PHE A 16 3.06 0.51 8.77
C PHE A 16 2.59 -0.24 10.02
N PRO A 17 2.29 0.45 11.13
CA PRO A 17 1.73 -0.19 12.33
C PRO A 17 0.37 -0.82 12.01
N CYS A 18 0.23 -2.13 12.23
CA CYS A 18 -1.00 -2.87 12.02
C CYS A 18 -1.06 -4.16 12.84
N ILE A 19 -2.27 -4.72 12.99
CA ILE A 19 -2.46 -6.08 13.49
C ILE A 19 -2.21 -7.04 12.31
N ASP A 20 -1.01 -7.60 12.25
CA ASP A 20 -0.49 -8.38 11.12
C ASP A 20 -0.71 -9.88 11.33
N GLU A 21 -1.98 -10.24 11.52
CA GLU A 21 -2.50 -11.60 11.70
C GLU A 21 -3.70 -11.79 10.73
N PRO A 22 -3.80 -12.92 10.00
CA PRO A 22 -4.68 -13.07 8.85
C PRO A 22 -6.19 -13.02 9.17
N GLU A 23 -6.58 -13.30 10.41
CA GLU A 23 -7.96 -13.27 10.89
C GLU A 23 -8.50 -11.84 11.00
N TYR A 24 -7.63 -10.84 11.20
CA TYR A 24 -8.01 -9.45 11.45
C TYR A 24 -8.13 -8.65 10.15
N LYS A 25 -9.20 -8.88 9.40
CA LYS A 25 -9.48 -8.18 8.14
C LYS A 25 -10.00 -6.76 8.36
N ALA A 26 -9.53 -5.83 7.52
CA ALA A 26 -10.00 -4.44 7.50
C ALA A 26 -10.12 -3.93 6.05
N LYS A 27 -10.88 -2.84 5.85
CA LYS A 27 -10.89 -2.10 4.59
C LYS A 27 -9.77 -1.05 4.62
N PHE A 28 -9.05 -0.91 3.51
CA PHE A 28 -7.94 0.03 3.39
C PHE A 28 -8.23 1.07 2.33
N ARG A 29 -8.12 2.35 2.70
CA ARG A 29 -8.04 3.47 1.75
C ARG A 29 -6.60 3.95 1.74
N VAL A 30 -5.92 3.77 0.62
CA VAL A 30 -4.47 4.02 0.50
C VAL A 30 -4.23 5.28 -0.33
N ILE A 31 -3.38 6.18 0.18
CA ILE A 31 -2.91 7.38 -0.51
C ILE A 31 -1.40 7.27 -0.66
N ILE A 32 -0.90 7.38 -1.89
CA ILE A 32 0.53 7.27 -2.20
C ILE A 32 1.01 8.58 -2.81
N VAL A 33 1.84 9.30 -2.05
CA VAL A 33 2.59 10.45 -2.55
C VAL A 33 3.83 9.96 -3.28
N ARG A 34 4.04 10.46 -4.50
CA ARG A 34 5.12 10.02 -5.39
C ARG A 34 5.58 11.17 -6.30
N PRO A 35 6.80 11.12 -6.83
CA PRO A 35 7.22 12.03 -7.90
C PRO A 35 6.29 11.92 -9.13
N LYS A 36 6.08 13.03 -9.85
CA LYS A 36 5.18 13.09 -11.03
C LYS A 36 5.50 12.05 -12.11
N ALA A 37 6.78 11.71 -12.28
CA ALA A 37 7.23 10.71 -13.25
C ALA A 37 6.92 9.25 -12.85
N MET A 38 6.39 9.00 -11.65
CA MET A 38 6.06 7.66 -11.16
C MET A 38 4.56 7.40 -11.18
N VAL A 39 4.20 6.14 -11.40
CA VAL A 39 2.82 5.66 -11.34
C VAL A 39 2.64 4.81 -10.08
N ALA A 40 1.68 5.16 -9.23
CA ALA A 40 1.31 4.34 -8.09
C ALA A 40 0.29 3.28 -8.50
N ARG A 41 0.46 2.08 -7.95
CA ARG A 41 -0.49 0.98 -8.04
C ARG A 41 -0.76 0.45 -6.64
N SER A 42 -2.00 0.04 -6.40
CA SER A 42 -2.44 -0.61 -5.17
C SER A 42 -3.47 -1.69 -5.53
N ASN A 43 -4.07 -2.31 -4.51
CA ASN A 43 -5.03 -3.40 -4.66
C ASN A 43 -6.36 -2.94 -5.32
N THR A 44 -6.63 -1.63 -5.37
CA THR A 44 -7.88 -1.06 -5.88
C THR A 44 -7.63 -0.07 -7.03
N PRO A 45 -8.64 0.21 -7.87
CA PRO A 45 -8.55 1.26 -8.88
C PRO A 45 -8.20 2.63 -8.27
N LEU A 46 -7.58 3.49 -9.08
CA LEU A 46 -7.25 4.86 -8.68
C LEU A 46 -8.52 5.70 -8.58
N GLU A 47 -8.81 6.24 -7.39
CA GLU A 47 -9.94 7.16 -7.20
C GLU A 47 -9.60 8.60 -7.61
N LYS A 48 -8.44 9.11 -7.19
CA LYS A 48 -8.00 10.49 -7.46
C LYS A 48 -6.48 10.58 -7.47
N SER A 49 -5.93 11.32 -8.43
CA SER A 49 -4.52 11.74 -8.43
C SER A 49 -4.49 13.24 -8.67
N ILE A 50 -3.81 13.96 -7.78
CA ILE A 50 -3.48 15.37 -7.99
C ILE A 50 -2.06 15.43 -8.55
N GLU A 51 -1.88 16.20 -9.62
CA GLU A 51 -0.57 16.45 -10.22
C GLU A 51 0.22 17.52 -9.49
#